data_AF-A0A165Z9D8-F1
#
_entry.id   AF-A0A165Z9D8-F1
#
_cell.length_a   1.000
_cell.length_b   1.000
_cell.length_c   1.000
_cell.angle_alpha   90.00
_cell.angle_beta   90.00
_cell.angle_gamma   90.00
#
_symmetry.space_group_name_H-M   'P 1'
#
loop_
_entity.id
_entity.type
_entity.pdbx_description
1 polymer ?
#
loop_
_entity_poly.entity_id
_entity_poly.type
_entity_poly.pdbx_seq_one_letter_code
_entity_poly.pdbx_strand_id
1 'polypeptide(L)' 'MGRYHIMLTYFKGRQRVVQVMDFSGAQMITFTMDELENDEMPVELKKYIKTIEKEINEGRWDYWKRI' A
#
# COMPACT_ATOMS: atom_id res chain seq x y z
N MET A 1 15.91 -7.62 -3.41
CA MET A 1 14.83 -6.68 -3.01
C MET A 1 13.68 -6.86 -3.98
N GLY A 2 12.44 -7.00 -3.50
CA GLY A 2 11.27 -7.03 -4.37
C GLY A 2 11.03 -5.67 -5.02
N ARG A 3 10.33 -5.64 -6.16
CA ARG A 3 9.99 -4.40 -6.91
C ARG A 3 9.30 -3.35 -6.04
N TYR A 4 8.45 -3.79 -5.10
CA TYR A 4 7.66 -2.94 -4.24
C TYR A 4 8.07 -3.06 -2.77
N HIS A 5 7.96 -1.95 -2.03
CA HIS A 5 8.13 -1.91 -0.58
C HIS A 5 7.08 -1.01 0.06
N ILE A 6 6.34 -1.52 1.05
CA ILE A 6 5.41 -0.69 1.84
C ILE A 6 6.23 0.28 2.70
N MET A 7 5.95 1.57 2.52
CA MET A 7 6.55 2.64 3.31
C MET A 7 5.75 2.86 4.59
N LEU A 8 4.43 3.00 4.46
CA LEU A 8 3.51 3.20 5.56
C LEU A 8 2.06 2.90 5.14
N THR A 9 1.23 2.66 6.15
CA THR A 9 -0.22 2.61 6.04
C THR A 9 -0.86 3.55 7.06
N TYR A 10 -2.07 4.01 6.79
CA TYR A 10 -2.85 4.79 7.75
C TYR A 10 -4.33 4.79 7.36
N PHE A 11 -5.19 5.21 8.29
CA PHE A 11 -6.59 5.46 8.00
C PHE A 11 -6.82 6.95 7.69
N LYS A 12 -7.50 7.22 6.57
CA LYS A 12 -8.07 8.53 6.25
C LYS A 12 -9.58 8.41 6.36
N GLY A 13 -10.14 8.77 7.52
CA GLY A 13 -11.53 8.45 7.84
C GLY A 13 -11.71 6.93 7.95
N ARG A 14 -12.58 6.36 7.11
CA ARG A 14 -12.81 4.90 7.05
C ARG A 14 -11.94 4.18 6.02
N GLN A 15 -11.23 4.91 5.17
CA GLN A 15 -10.45 4.31 4.09
C GLN A 15 -9.04 3.96 4.55
N ARG A 16 -8.60 2.76 4.19
CA ARG A 16 -7.23 2.29 4.41
C ARG A 16 -6.35 2.82 3.29
N VAL A 17 -5.40 3.68 3.62
CA VAL A 17 -4.40 4.24 2.69
C VAL A 17 -3.09 3.47 2.81
N VAL A 18 -2.49 3.17 1.68
CA VAL A 18 -1.21 2.48 1.55
C VAL A 18 -0.27 3.34 0.72
N GLN A 19 0.97 3.49 1.19
CA GLN A 19 2.05 4.09 0.43
C GLN A 19 3.12 3.06 0.13
N VAL A 20 3.50 2.95 -1.14
CA VAL A 20 4.47 1.98 -1.65
C VAL A 20 5.57 2.69 -2.43
N MET A 21 6.81 2.26 -2.25
CA MET A 21 7.92 2.59 -3.16
C MET A 21 7.96 1.55 -4.29
N ASP A 22 7.86 2.00 -5.56
CA ASP A 22 8.15 1.19 -6.75
C ASP A 22 9.59 1.46 -7.18
N PHE A 23 10.49 0.50 -6.94
CA PHE A 23 11.90 0.63 -7.30
C PHE A 23 12.14 0.58 -8.80
N SER A 24 11.26 -0.05 -9.58
CA SER A 24 11.38 -0.09 -11.05
C SER A 24 11.03 1.25 -11.69
N GLY A 25 10.04 1.94 -11.13
CA GLY A 25 9.64 3.28 -11.57
C GLY A 25 10.33 4.43 -10.84
N ALA A 26 11.15 4.14 -9.84
CA ALA A 26 11.74 5.12 -8.91
C ALA A 26 10.72 6.13 -8.37
N GLN A 27 9.51 5.65 -8.02
CA GLN A 27 8.38 6.49 -7.64
C GLN A 27 7.66 5.99 -6.39
N MET A 28 7.04 6.92 -5.66
CA MET A 28 6.10 6.61 -4.59
C MET A 28 4.68 6.56 -5.15
N ILE A 29 3.95 5.50 -4.81
CA ILE A 29 2.55 5.31 -5.18
C ILE A 29 1.73 5.34 -3.89
N THR A 30 0.77 6.26 -3.79
CA THR A 30 -0.16 6.35 -2.66
C THR A 30 -1.56 6.07 -3.18
N PHE A 31 -2.26 5.12 -2.56
CA PHE A 31 -3.60 4.71 -2.96
C PHE A 31 -4.38 4.20 -1.74
N THR A 32 -5.70 4.21 -1.84
CA THR A 32 -6.61 3.52 -0.93
C THR A 32 -6.79 2.07 -1.38
N MET A 33 -7.12 1.17 -0.44
CA MET A 33 -7.44 -0.22 -0.81
C MET A 33 -8.59 -0.32 -1.81
N ASP A 34 -9.52 0.64 -1.83
CA ASP A 34 -10.60 0.72 -2.82
C ASP A 34 -10.05 1.07 -4.22
N GLU A 35 -9.13 2.04 -4.31
CA GLU A 35 -8.49 2.45 -5.58
C GLU A 35 -7.60 1.35 -6.17
N LEU A 36 -7.11 0.41 -5.34
CA LEU A 36 -6.31 -0.72 -5.82
C LEU A 36 -7.08 -1.60 -6.83
N GLU A 37 -8.40 -1.66 -6.71
CA GLU A 37 -9.25 -2.46 -7.59
C GLU A 37 -9.40 -1.83 -8.99
N ASN A 38 -9.11 -0.55 -9.17
CA ASN A 38 -9.23 0.16 -10.45
C ASN A 38 -8.36 -0.45 -11.55
N ASP A 39 -8.86 -0.51 -12.79
CA ASP A 39 -8.17 -1.13 -13.93
C ASP A 39 -6.85 -0.44 -14.31
N GLU A 40 -6.66 0.82 -13.92
CA GLU A 40 -5.44 1.60 -14.19
C GLU A 40 -4.25 1.20 -13.28
N MET A 41 -4.51 0.45 -12.19
CA MET A 41 -3.46 0.05 -11.26
C MET A 41 -2.60 -1.09 -11.83
N PRO A 42 -1.25 -1.01 -11.72
CA PRO A 42 -0.37 -2.06 -12.23
C PRO A 42 -0.71 -3.45 -11.69
N VAL A 43 -0.87 -4.43 -12.58
CA VAL A 43 -1.24 -5.81 -12.22
C VAL A 43 -0.29 -6.41 -11.18
N GLU A 44 1.01 -6.10 -11.27
CA GLU A 44 2.01 -6.57 -10.31
C GLU A 44 1.85 -5.93 -8.93
N LEU A 45 1.45 -4.65 -8.87
CA LEU A 45 1.16 -3.96 -7.61
C LEU A 45 -0.07 -4.59 -6.93
N LYS A 46 -1.15 -4.85 -7.69
CA LYS A 46 -2.34 -5.56 -7.18
C LYS A 46 -1.96 -6.92 -6.58
N LYS A 47 -1.17 -7.72 -7.31
CA LYS A 47 -0.69 -9.03 -6.83
C LYS A 47 0.14 -8.89 -5.56
N TYR A 48 1.09 -7.96 -5.54
CA TYR A 48 1.94 -7.72 -4.37
C TYR A 48 1.11 -7.38 -3.13
N ILE A 49 0.20 -6.41 -3.24
CA ILE A 49 -0.63 -6.00 -2.10
C ILE A 49 -1.52 -7.15 -1.62
N LYS A 50 -2.12 -7.93 -2.53
CA LYS A 50 -2.95 -9.08 -2.17
C LYS A 50 -2.19 -10.13 -1.34
N THR A 51 -0.88 -10.31 -1.56
CA THR A 51 -0.07 -11.24 -0.75
C THR A 51 0.15 -10.81 0.69
N ILE A 52 0.06 -9.51 0.96
CA ILE A 52 0.34 -8.91 2.28
C ILE A 52 -0.87 -8.14 2.84
N GLU A 53 -2.04 -8.30 2.21
CA GLU A 53 -3.28 -7.60 2.54
C GLU A 53 -3.69 -7.81 3.99
N LYS A 54 -3.55 -9.05 4.49
CA LYS A 54 -3.83 -9.37 5.90
C LYS A 54 -2.97 -8.51 6.83
N GLU A 55 -1.67 -8.46 6.59
CA GLU A 55 -0.71 -7.72 7.42
C GLU A 55 -0.93 -6.20 7.32
N ILE A 56 -1.30 -5.72 6.13
CA ILE A 56 -1.77 -4.34 5.94
C ILE A 56 -2.96 -4.10 6.86
N ASN A 57 -4.01 -4.91 6.80
CA ASN A 57 -5.23 -4.68 7.59
C ASN A 57 -5.02 -4.84 9.10
N GLU A 58 -4.01 -5.62 9.52
CA GLU A 58 -3.59 -5.76 10.92
C GLU A 58 -2.74 -4.60 11.44
N GLY A 59 -2.40 -3.62 10.60
CA GLY A 59 -1.68 -2.43 11.03
C GLY A 59 -0.16 -2.59 11.10
N ARG A 60 0.42 -3.60 10.46
CA ARG A 60 1.86 -3.89 10.52
C ARG A 60 2.75 -2.69 10.12
N TRP A 61 2.27 -1.85 9.20
CA TRP A 61 2.94 -0.65 8.72
C TRP A 61 2.25 0.64 9.13
N ASP A 62 1.35 0.60 10.11
CA ASP A 62 0.65 1.81 10.49
C ASP A 62 1.59 2.88 10.98
N TYR A 63 1.38 4.07 10.44
CA TYR A 63 2.08 5.26 10.90
C TYR A 63 1.66 5.54 12.34
N TRP A 64 2.40 4.96 13.30
CA TRP A 64 2.27 5.27 14.70
C TRP A 64 2.85 6.66 14.96
N LYS A 65 2.01 7.68 14.84
CA LYS A 65 2.19 8.87 15.68
C LYS A 65 1.90 8.41 17.10
N ARG A 66 2.95 8.08 17.87
CA ARG A 66 2.89 8.08 19.35
C ARG A 66 2.36 9.46 19.73
N ILE A 67 1.10 9.51 20.14
CA ILE A 67 0.54 10.62 20.92
C ILE A 67 1.02 10.41 22.36
#